data_AF-A0A9W9N2B2-F1
#
_entry.id   AF-A0A9W9N2B2-F1
#
_cell.length_a   1.000
_cell.length_b   1.000
_cell.length_c   1.000
_cell.angle_alpha   90.00
_cell.angle_beta   90.00
_cell.angle_gamma   90.00
#
_symmetry.space_group_name_H-M   'P 1'
#
loop_
_entity.id
_entity.type
_entity.pdbx_description
1 polymer ?
#
loop_
_entity_poly.entity_id
_entity_poly.type
_entity_poly.pdbx_seq_one_letter_code
_entity_poly.pdbx_strand_id
1 'polypeptide(L)'
;MQDSSQSAIRLILSARPEITTWEPFSRVTLLGDAIHVMPPKGVMGANTALRDAADLARRISLAGGVDGIDQAAIGDYEASLGGFARTAIEQSWQGGIKSFGLKLVEQCELIAL
;
A
#
# COMPACT_ATOMS: atom_id res chain seq x y z
N MET A 1 2.18 -28.01 5.27
CA MET A 1 1.68 -27.48 3.97
C MET A 1 0.18 -27.31 4.12
N GLN A 2 -0.42 -26.23 3.60
CA GLN A 2 -1.84 -25.94 3.84
C GLN A 2 -2.75 -26.97 3.15
N ASP A 3 -3.78 -27.43 3.86
CA ASP A 3 -4.76 -28.41 3.35
C ASP A 3 -5.74 -27.72 2.39
N SER A 4 -5.84 -28.25 1.17
CA SER A 4 -6.72 -27.71 0.13
C SER A 4 -8.21 -27.87 0.46
N SER A 5 -8.58 -28.86 1.29
CA SER A 5 -9.95 -29.06 1.76
C SER A 5 -10.39 -28.06 2.83
N GLN A 6 -9.43 -27.37 3.45
CA GLN A 6 -9.63 -26.33 4.47
C GLN A 6 -9.34 -24.92 3.93
N SER A 7 -9.20 -24.79 2.60
CA SER A 7 -8.89 -23.51 1.96
C SER A 7 -10.15 -22.85 1.43
N ALA A 8 -10.45 -21.64 1.92
CA ALA A 8 -11.45 -20.78 1.30
C ALA A 8 -10.83 -20.04 0.10
N ILE A 9 -11.55 -19.96 -1.01
CA ILE A 9 -11.17 -19.11 -2.14
C ILE A 9 -11.38 -17.67 -1.68
N ARG A 10 -10.30 -16.99 -1.28
CA ARG A 10 -10.31 -15.53 -1.12
C ARG A 10 -9.91 -14.88 -2.43
N LEU A 11 -10.72 -13.91 -2.86
CA LEU A 11 -10.33 -13.00 -3.92
C LEU A 11 -9.05 -12.28 -3.50
N ILE A 12 -8.01 -12.36 -4.32
CA ILE A 12 -6.79 -11.58 -4.11
C ILE A 12 -6.98 -10.26 -4.85
N LEU A 13 -7.20 -9.20 -4.07
CA LEU A 13 -7.20 -7.83 -4.55
C LEU A 13 -5.79 -7.25 -4.42
N SER A 14 -5.41 -6.40 -5.36
CA SER A 14 -4.12 -5.73 -5.38
C SER A 14 -4.22 -4.43 -6.19
N ALA A 15 -3.32 -3.50 -5.92
CA ALA A 15 -3.14 -2.28 -6.66
C ALA A 15 -2.09 -2.45 -7.76
N ARG A 16 -2.08 -1.50 -8.70
CA ARG A 16 -0.96 -1.33 -9.62
C ARG A 16 0.27 -0.77 -8.87
N PRO A 17 1.50 -1.04 -9.33
CA PRO A 17 2.71 -0.46 -8.72
C PRO A 17 2.75 1.07 -8.75
N GLU A 18 2.03 1.69 -9.68
CA GLU A 18 1.86 3.13 -9.75
C GLU A 18 0.84 3.63 -8.72
N ILE A 19 1.32 4.34 -7.70
CA ILE A 19 0.47 5.09 -6.78
C ILE A 19 0.01 6.37 -7.48
N THR A 20 -1.30 6.53 -7.62
CA THR A 20 -1.92 7.76 -8.14
C THR A 20 -1.64 8.92 -7.18
N THR A 21 -1.27 10.08 -7.71
CA THR A 21 -1.11 11.31 -6.92
C THR A 21 -2.40 12.12 -6.92
N TRP A 22 -2.68 12.81 -5.83
CA TRP A 22 -3.82 13.72 -5.70
C TRP A 22 -3.38 15.07 -5.12
N GLU A 23 -4.29 16.05 -5.13
CA GLU A 23 -4.07 17.31 -4.42
C GLU A 23 -4.08 17.04 -2.91
N PRO A 24 -3.01 17.36 -2.17
CA PRO A 24 -2.95 17.09 -0.73
C PRO A 24 -4.01 17.88 0.05
N PHE A 25 -4.55 17.27 1.09
CA PHE A 25 -5.42 17.93 2.07
C PHE A 25 -4.75 17.93 3.45
N SER A 26 -4.83 19.04 4.20
CA SER A 26 -4.15 19.17 5.49
C SER A 26 -4.61 18.18 6.58
N ARG A 27 -5.82 17.63 6.46
CA ARG A 27 -6.47 16.81 7.50
C ARG A 27 -6.88 15.42 7.04
N VAL A 28 -6.65 15.08 5.78
CA VAL A 28 -7.07 13.79 5.20
C VAL A 28 -5.93 13.28 4.33
N THR A 29 -5.51 12.04 4.58
CA THR A 29 -4.55 11.32 3.75
C THR A 29 -4.79 9.81 3.86
N LEU A 30 -4.04 9.01 3.10
CA LEU A 30 -4.17 7.55 3.06
C LEU A 30 -2.87 6.87 3.51
N LEU A 31 -2.98 5.64 3.98
CA LEU A 31 -1.84 4.77 4.34
C LEU A 31 -2.24 3.30 4.21
N GLY A 32 -1.26 2.40 4.11
CA GLY A 32 -1.54 0.97 4.12
C GLY A 32 -2.37 0.50 2.90
N ASP A 33 -3.19 -0.53 3.11
CA ASP A 33 -4.02 -1.14 2.06
C ASP A 33 -5.00 -0.15 1.39
N ALA A 34 -5.32 0.97 2.05
CA ALA A 34 -6.16 2.01 1.46
C ALA A 34 -5.51 2.70 0.25
N ILE A 35 -4.17 2.64 0.12
CA ILE A 35 -3.44 3.26 -0.99
C ILE A 35 -2.52 2.30 -1.75
N HIS A 36 -2.07 1.20 -1.13
CA HIS A 36 -1.14 0.26 -1.76
C HIS A 36 -1.41 -1.21 -1.42
N VAL A 37 -2.68 -1.62 -1.44
CA VAL A 37 -3.04 -3.04 -1.32
C VAL A 37 -2.20 -3.91 -2.27
N MET A 38 -1.66 -5.01 -1.77
CA MET A 38 -0.69 -5.83 -2.50
C MET A 38 -0.95 -7.33 -2.30
N PRO A 39 -0.42 -8.21 -3.19
CA PRO A 39 -0.62 -9.65 -3.03
C PRO A 39 -0.03 -10.15 -1.71
N PRO A 40 -0.63 -11.18 -1.07
CA PRO A 40 -0.28 -11.60 0.29
C PRO A 40 1.01 -12.43 0.35
N LYS A 41 2.14 -11.88 -0.12
CA LYS A 41 3.41 -12.59 -0.22
C LYS A 41 4.54 -11.78 0.43
N GLY A 42 5.26 -12.40 1.37
CA GLY A 42 6.48 -11.85 1.95
C GLY A 42 6.29 -10.86 3.10
N VAL A 43 5.08 -10.74 3.68
CA VAL A 43 4.78 -9.83 4.81
C VAL A 43 5.13 -8.36 4.48
N MET A 44 5.11 -8.00 3.20
CA MET A 44 5.46 -6.63 2.78
C MET A 44 4.34 -5.65 3.15
N GLY A 45 3.06 -6.01 2.97
CA GLY A 45 1.94 -5.10 3.23
C GLY A 45 1.92 -4.52 4.64
N ALA A 46 2.03 -5.37 5.66
CA ALA A 46 2.05 -4.92 7.06
C ALA A 46 3.27 -4.04 7.37
N ASN A 47 4.46 -4.39 6.86
CA ASN A 47 5.67 -3.60 7.07
C ASN A 47 5.60 -2.24 6.36
N THR A 48 5.04 -2.20 5.15
CA THR A 48 4.79 -0.97 4.40
C THR A 48 3.80 -0.08 5.17
N ALA A 49 2.69 -0.63 5.65
CA ALA A 49 1.71 0.12 6.45
C ALA A 49 2.32 0.69 7.75
N LEU A 50 3.15 -0.09 8.45
CA LEU A 50 3.85 0.38 9.66
C LEU A 50 4.87 1.47 9.34
N ARG A 51 5.57 1.37 8.21
CA ARG A 51 6.47 2.42 7.73
C ARG A 51 5.73 3.71 7.44
N ASP A 52 4.59 3.65 6.75
CA ASP A 52 3.75 4.82 6.48
C ASP A 52 3.29 5.48 7.77
N ALA A 53 2.76 4.66 8.70
CA ALA A 53 2.29 5.14 9.99
C ALA A 53 3.41 5.83 10.79
N ALA A 54 4.62 5.26 10.78
CA ALA A 54 5.78 5.85 11.43
C ALA A 54 6.19 7.18 10.80
N ASP A 55 6.21 7.29 9.47
CA ASP A 55 6.56 8.54 8.79
C ASP A 55 5.51 9.63 9.01
N LEU A 56 4.22 9.29 8.90
CA LEU A 56 3.12 10.22 9.15
C LEU A 56 3.14 10.71 10.59
N ALA A 57 3.26 9.81 11.58
CA ALA A 57 3.32 10.17 12.99
C ALA A 57 4.52 11.07 13.30
N ARG A 58 5.68 10.80 12.70
CA ARG A 58 6.89 11.63 12.85
C ARG A 58 6.64 13.05 12.33
N ARG A 59 6.02 13.21 11.17
CA ARG A 59 5.73 14.52 10.58
C ARG A 59 4.71 15.30 11.40
N ILE A 60 3.63 14.66 11.86
CA ILE A 60 2.65 15.26 12.78
C ILE A 60 3.35 15.73 14.06
N SER A 61 4.23 14.90 14.64
CA SER A 61 4.97 15.26 15.85
C SER A 61 5.90 16.46 15.62
N LEU A 62 6.62 16.52 14.50
CA LEU A 62 7.52 17.62 14.16
C LEU A 62 6.77 18.94 13.91
N ALA A 63 5.53 18.85 13.42
CA ALA A 63 4.66 20.00 13.20
C ALA A 63 4.03 20.55 14.50
N GLY A 64 4.26 19.91 15.66
CA GLY A 64 3.65 20.31 16.94
C GLY A 64 2.28 19.67 17.20
N GLY A 65 1.97 18.56 16.51
CA GLY A 65 0.71 17.83 16.65
C GLY A 65 -0.25 18.05 15.47
N VAL A 66 -1.44 17.47 15.58
CA VAL A 66 -2.45 17.48 14.51
C VAL A 66 -2.98 18.87 14.15
N ASP A 67 -2.84 19.84 15.05
CA ASP A 67 -3.25 21.23 14.79
C ASP A 67 -2.16 22.07 14.13
N GLY A 68 -0.90 21.62 14.19
CA GLY A 68 0.23 22.31 13.58
C GLY A 68 0.64 21.77 12.22
N ILE A 69 0.14 20.59 11.81
CA ILE A 69 0.40 20.03 10.49
C ILE A 69 -0.37 20.78 9.40
N ASP A 70 0.32 21.13 8.32
CA ASP A 70 -0.25 21.84 7.18
C ASP A 70 -0.35 20.95 5.93
N GLN A 71 -0.93 21.50 4.87
CA GLN A 71 -1.11 20.81 3.60
C GLN A 71 0.21 20.42 2.94
N ALA A 72 1.27 21.22 3.11
CA ALA A 72 2.57 20.93 2.53
C ALA A 72 3.22 19.71 3.19
N ALA A 73 3.16 19.63 4.52
CA ALA A 73 3.69 18.49 5.27
C ALA A 73 2.98 17.16 4.92
N ILE A 74 1.66 17.20 4.68
CA ILE A 74 0.91 16.04 4.18
C ILE A 74 1.31 15.72 2.73
N GLY A 75 1.45 16.72 1.86
CA GLY A 75 1.91 16.51 0.49
C GLY A 75 3.29 15.85 0.41
N ASP A 76 4.22 16.26 1.28
CA ASP A 76 5.54 15.64 1.37
C ASP A 76 5.48 14.19 1.91
N TYR A 77 4.48 13.88 2.75
CA TYR A 77 4.22 12.51 3.19
C TYR A 77 3.68 11.67 2.02
N GLU A 78 2.67 12.16 1.33
CA GLU A 78 2.06 11.48 0.19
C GLU A 78 3.08 11.23 -0.94
N ALA A 79 3.94 12.21 -1.22
CA ALA A 79 5.04 12.06 -2.17
C ALA A 79 6.05 10.97 -1.76
N SER A 80 6.20 10.71 -0.46
CA SER A 80 7.13 9.69 0.05
C SER A 80 6.58 8.25 -0.05
N LEU A 81 5.25 8.09 -0.20
CA LEU A 81 4.60 6.77 -0.29
C LEU A 81 5.09 5.98 -1.51
N GLY A 82 5.27 6.66 -2.64
CA GLY A 82 5.52 6.02 -3.94
C GLY A 82 6.79 5.18 -4.01
N GLY A 83 7.84 5.56 -3.28
CA GLY A 83 9.15 4.89 -3.40
C GLY A 83 9.15 3.47 -2.86
N PHE A 84 8.78 3.31 -1.58
CA PHE A 84 8.83 2.00 -0.91
C PHE A 84 7.65 1.10 -1.31
N ALA A 85 6.45 1.67 -1.43
CA ALA A 85 5.26 0.90 -1.75
C ALA A 85 5.32 0.30 -3.17
N ARG A 86 5.88 1.02 -4.16
CA ARG A 86 6.09 0.47 -5.52
C ARG A 86 6.93 -0.79 -5.49
N THR A 87 8.10 -0.72 -4.86
CA THR A 87 9.00 -1.88 -4.72
C THR A 87 8.32 -3.02 -3.97
N ALA A 88 7.55 -2.72 -2.92
CA ALA A 88 6.81 -3.73 -2.16
C ALA A 88 5.73 -4.43 -3.02
N ILE A 89 4.96 -3.68 -3.82
CA ILE A 89 3.94 -4.23 -4.73
C ILE A 89 4.60 -5.13 -5.78
N GLU A 90 5.67 -4.66 -6.43
CA GLU A 90 6.39 -5.43 -7.44
C GLU A 90 6.94 -6.75 -6.89
N GLN A 91 7.60 -6.71 -5.73
CA GLN A 91 8.14 -7.91 -5.08
C GLN A 91 7.05 -8.89 -4.66
N SER A 92 5.94 -8.36 -4.15
CA SER A 92 4.78 -9.16 -3.75
C SER A 92 4.14 -9.84 -4.97
N TRP A 93 4.08 -9.15 -6.11
CA TRP A 93 3.57 -9.69 -7.37
C TRP A 93 4.44 -10.81 -7.93
N GLN A 94 5.75 -10.56 -8.05
CA GLN A 94 6.73 -11.57 -8.48
C GLN A 94 6.68 -12.81 -7.60
N GLY A 95 6.45 -12.60 -6.30
CA GLY A 95 6.20 -13.68 -5.37
C GLY A 95 4.91 -14.43 -5.59
N GLY A 96 3.81 -13.71 -5.77
CA GLY A 96 2.49 -14.29 -5.97
C GLY A 96 2.41 -15.11 -7.26
N ILE A 97 3.07 -14.68 -8.34
CA ILE A 97 3.18 -15.48 -9.57
C ILE A 97 3.84 -16.83 -9.27
N LYS A 98 4.99 -16.81 -8.57
CA LYS A 98 5.77 -18.02 -8.29
C LYS A 98 5.11 -18.96 -7.27
N SER A 99 4.42 -18.39 -6.27
CA SER A 99 3.88 -19.15 -5.13
C SER A 99 2.41 -19.54 -5.30
N PHE A 100 1.62 -18.72 -5.99
CA PHE A 100 0.17 -18.87 -6.09
C PHE A 100 -0.35 -18.90 -7.53
N GLY A 101 0.54 -18.82 -8.53
CA GLY A 101 0.13 -18.81 -9.94
C GLY A 101 -0.70 -17.57 -10.30
N LEU A 102 -0.45 -16.43 -9.65
CA LEU A 102 -1.11 -15.18 -10.02
C LEU A 102 -0.82 -14.84 -11.49
N LYS A 103 -1.80 -14.23 -12.16
CA LYS A 103 -1.63 -13.65 -13.49
C LYS A 103 -0.68 -12.45 -13.42
N LEU A 104 -0.18 -11.99 -14.57
CA LEU A 104 0.51 -10.71 -14.64
C LEU A 104 -0.47 -9.55 -14.37
N VAL A 105 0.01 -8.40 -13.87
CA VAL A 105 -0.83 -7.22 -13.57
C VAL A 105 -1.69 -6.83 -14.78
N GLU A 106 -1.11 -6.90 -15.97
CA GLU A 106 -1.73 -6.52 -17.24
C GLU A 106 -2.84 -7.48 -17.68
N GLN A 107 -2.87 -8.68 -17.08
CA GLN A 107 -3.85 -9.73 -17.35
C GLN A 107 -4.94 -9.80 -16.26
N CYS A 108 -4.84 -8.96 -15.23
CA CYS A 108 -5.84 -8.87 -14.18
C CYS A 108 -7.02 -7.99 -14.62
N GLU A 109 -8.22 -8.40 -14.22
CA GLU A 109 -9.43 -7.59 -14.41
C GLU A 109 -9.36 -6.35 -13.52
N LEU A 110 -9.66 -5.19 -14.11
CA LEU A 110 -9.82 -3.96 -13.35
C LEU A 110 -11.21 -3.96 -12.71
N ILE A 111 -11.23 -3.77 -11.39
CA ILE A 111 -12.46 -3.58 -10.65
C ILE A 111 -12.76 -2.08 -10.64
N ALA A 112 -13.78 -1.68 -11.40
CA ALA A 112 -14.39 -0.37 -11.23
C ALA A 112 -15.30 -0.43 -10.00
N LEU A 113 -15.06 0.45 -9.03
CA LEU A 113 -15.91 0.65 -7.86
C LEU A 113 -16.90 1.79 -8.11
#